data_AF-A0A920BBQ7-F1
#
_entry.id   AF-A0A920BBQ7-F1
#
_cell.length_a   1.000
_cell.length_b   1.000
_cell.length_c   1.000
_cell.angle_alpha   90.00
_cell.angle_beta   90.00
_cell.angle_gamma   90.00
#
_symmetry.space_group_name_H-M   'P 1'
#
loop_
_entity.id
_entity.type
_entity.pdbx_description
1 polymer ?
#
loop_
_entity_poly.entity_id
_entity_poly.type
_entity_poly.pdbx_seq_one_letter_code
_entity_poly.pdbx_strand_id
1 'polypeptide(L)'
;MMKPKEGTPNKAKIKSAGRMLKNAGFNVLGTLTKEEAHKDLTSPDRKGGYGYIEVSMVNNGWLGNSINLLELKKKNTDLYLVIA
;
A
#
# COMPACT_ATOMS: atom_id res chain seq x y z
N MET A 1 29.07 10.04 6.68
CA MET A 1 27.64 9.72 6.72
C MET A 1 27.20 9.32 5.32
N MET A 2 26.92 8.04 5.07
CA MET A 2 26.44 7.59 3.76
C MET A 2 25.01 8.10 3.56
N LYS A 3 24.80 8.92 2.51
CA LYS A 3 23.45 9.23 2.04
C LYS A 3 22.79 7.91 1.62
N PRO A 4 21.53 7.64 1.99
CA PRO A 4 20.83 6.48 1.45
C PRO A 4 20.77 6.63 -0.07
N LYS A 5 21.21 5.59 -0.80
CA LYS A 5 21.05 5.51 -2.26
C LYS A 5 19.55 5.65 -2.58
N GLU A 6 19.19 6.73 -3.26
CA GLU A 6 17.88 6.90 -3.91
C GLU A 6 17.61 5.66 -4.75
N GLY A 7 16.59 4.89 -4.40
CA GLY A 7 16.22 3.65 -5.10
C GLY A 7 16.17 2.40 -4.24
N THR A 8 16.60 2.43 -2.97
CA THR A 8 16.25 1.34 -2.04
C THR A 8 14.90 1.65 -1.40
N PRO A 9 13.87 0.78 -1.56
CA PRO A 9 12.60 0.96 -0.86
C PRO A 9 12.89 1.09 0.63
N ASN A 10 12.55 2.24 1.22
CA ASN A 10 12.88 2.51 2.60
C ASN A 10 12.07 1.56 3.49
N LYS A 11 12.70 0.46 3.95
CA LYS A 11 12.08 -0.59 4.78
C LYS A 11 11.33 -0.02 5.99
N ALA A 12 11.82 1.08 6.56
CA ALA A 12 11.14 1.76 7.67
C ALA A 12 9.81 2.40 7.24
N LYS A 13 9.78 3.06 6.07
CA LYS A 13 8.54 3.65 5.51
C LYS A 13 7.50 2.59 5.17
N ILE A 14 7.93 1.45 4.62
CA ILE A 14 7.05 0.31 4.33
C ILE A 14 6.48 -0.26 5.63
N LYS A 15 7.33 -0.51 6.63
CA LYS A 15 6.91 -1.05 7.93
C LYS A 15 5.94 -0.09 8.64
N SER A 16 6.19 1.22 8.58
CA SER A 16 5.31 2.25 9.12
C SER A 16 3.93 2.21 8.45
N ALA A 17 3.90 2.26 7.10
CA ALA A 17 2.65 2.20 6.34
C ALA A 17 1.86 0.91 6.63
N GLY A 18 2.54 -0.24 6.66
CA GLY A 18 1.91 -1.51 7.00
C GLY A 18 1.30 -1.51 8.40
N ARG A 19 1.97 -0.91 9.39
CA ARG A 19 1.42 -0.77 10.75
C ARG A 19 0.20 0.15 10.78
N MET A 20 0.23 1.27 10.06
CA MET A 20 -0.90 2.20 9.97
C MET A 20 -2.14 1.53 9.36
N LEU A 21 -1.97 0.76 8.29
CA LEU A 21 -3.07 0.00 7.66
C LEU A 21 -3.63 -1.08 8.59
N LYS A 22 -2.76 -1.84 9.28
CA LYS A 22 -3.19 -2.85 10.26
C LYS A 22 -3.98 -2.23 11.40
N ASN A 23 -3.51 -1.10 11.95
CA ASN A 23 -4.22 -0.36 12.98
C ASN A 23 -5.57 0.18 12.49
N ALA A 24 -5.69 0.50 11.21
CA ALA A 24 -6.93 0.93 10.59
C ALA A 24 -7.90 -0.24 10.29
N GLY A 25 -7.48 -1.49 10.51
CA GLY A 25 -8.30 -2.70 10.35
C GLY A 25 -8.14 -3.40 9.00
N PHE A 26 -7.11 -3.06 8.22
CA PHE A 26 -6.81 -3.76 6.97
C PHE A 26 -5.82 -4.90 7.19
N ASN A 27 -5.94 -5.93 6.38
CA ASN A 27 -4.94 -6.96 6.26
C ASN A 27 -3.95 -6.57 5.15
N VAL A 28 -2.65 -6.66 5.47
CA VAL A 28 -1.58 -6.29 4.52
C VAL A 28 -0.97 -7.59 4.00
N LEU A 29 -1.26 -7.89 2.74
CA LEU A 29 -0.86 -9.15 2.08
C LEU A 29 0.64 -9.19 1.76
N GLY A 30 1.23 -8.03 1.48
CA GLY A 30 2.63 -7.92 1.11
C GLY A 30 2.96 -6.56 0.49
N THR A 31 4.09 -6.52 -0.20
CA THR A 31 4.57 -5.35 -0.94
C THR A 31 4.80 -5.72 -2.39
N LEU A 32 4.48 -4.80 -3.30
CA LEU A 32 4.69 -4.95 -4.74
C LEU A 32 5.26 -3.65 -5.31
N THR A 33 6.05 -3.75 -6.38
CA THR A 33 6.43 -2.60 -7.19
C THR A 33 5.23 -2.03 -7.95
N LYS A 34 5.32 -0.77 -8.40
CA LYS A 34 4.29 -0.18 -9.28
C LYS A 34 4.05 -1.02 -10.53
N GLU A 35 5.11 -1.56 -11.12
CA GLU A 35 5.02 -2.40 -12.32
C GLU A 35 4.28 -3.72 -12.05
N GLU A 36 4.57 -4.41 -10.94
CA GLU A 36 3.85 -5.63 -10.56
C GLU A 36 2.37 -5.36 -10.27
N ALA A 37 2.07 -4.29 -9.53
CA ALA A 37 0.69 -3.89 -9.26
C ALA A 37 -0.06 -3.54 -10.55
N HIS A 38 0.59 -2.85 -11.50
CA HIS A 38 -0.01 -2.55 -12.80
C HIS A 38 -0.28 -3.81 -13.62
N LYS A 39 0.71 -4.72 -13.69
CA LYS A 39 0.55 -6.00 -14.41
C LYS A 39 -0.63 -6.80 -13.86
N ASP A 40 -0.76 -6.92 -12.54
CA ASP A 40 -1.91 -7.61 -11.93
C ASP A 40 -3.24 -6.90 -12.24
N LEU A 41 -3.30 -5.57 -12.11
CA LEU A 41 -4.51 -4.78 -12.42
C LEU A 41 -5.01 -5.00 -13.85
N THR A 42 -4.08 -5.21 -14.79
CA THR A 42 -4.38 -5.46 -16.21
C THR A 42 -4.54 -6.93 -16.55
N SER A 43 -4.28 -7.85 -15.61
CA SER A 43 -4.33 -9.28 -15.86
C SER A 43 -5.78 -9.76 -16.02
N PRO A 44 -6.11 -10.51 -17.08
CA PRO A 44 -7.43 -11.12 -17.23
C PRO A 44 -7.71 -12.15 -16.12
N ASP A 45 -6.67 -12.74 -15.52
CA ASP A 45 -6.76 -13.75 -14.46
C ASP A 45 -6.76 -13.14 -13.05
N ARG A 46 -6.94 -11.83 -12.93
CA ARG A 46 -6.88 -11.14 -11.64
C ARG A 46 -7.92 -11.72 -10.68
N LYS A 47 -7.42 -12.41 -9.66
CA LYS A 47 -8.21 -12.83 -8.49
C LYS A 47 -8.51 -11.56 -7.71
N GLY A 48 -9.71 -11.01 -7.82
CA GLY A 48 -10.12 -9.81 -7.06
C GLY A 48 -10.11 -10.03 -5.54
N GLY A 49 -10.69 -9.09 -4.79
CA GLY A 49 -10.82 -9.19 -3.33
C GLY A 49 -9.68 -8.52 -2.53
N TYR A 50 -8.68 -7.97 -3.20
CA TYR A 50 -7.68 -7.11 -2.60
C TYR A 50 -7.45 -5.83 -3.40
N GLY A 51 -7.00 -4.79 -2.69
CA GLY A 51 -6.67 -3.49 -3.24
C GLY A 51 -5.18 -3.20 -3.24
N TYR A 52 -4.83 -2.06 -3.81
CA TYR A 52 -3.48 -1.53 -3.89
C TYR A 52 -3.46 -0.14 -3.26
N ILE A 53 -2.45 0.13 -2.43
CA ILE A 53 -2.24 1.47 -1.88
C ILE A 53 -0.76 1.81 -1.84
N GLU A 54 -0.40 2.99 -2.33
CA GLU A 54 1.00 3.43 -2.31
C GLU A 54 1.48 3.72 -0.88
N VAL A 55 2.70 3.28 -0.58
CA VAL A 55 3.38 3.55 0.70
C VAL A 55 3.51 5.06 0.95
N SER A 56 3.67 5.86 -0.11
CA SER A 56 3.71 7.33 -0.06
C SER A 56 2.40 7.93 0.46
N MET A 57 1.26 7.50 -0.08
CA MET A 57 -0.07 7.98 0.31
C MET A 57 -0.36 7.70 1.78
N VAL A 58 -0.04 6.48 2.24
CA VAL A 58 -0.24 6.09 3.64
C VAL A 58 0.60 6.96 4.58
N ASN A 59 1.88 7.12 4.27
CA ASN A 59 2.79 7.89 5.13
C ASN A 59 2.53 9.41 5.09
N ASN A 60 1.91 9.92 4.02
CA ASN A 60 1.50 11.32 3.92
C ASN A 60 0.17 11.62 4.66
N GLY A 61 -0.35 10.66 5.43
CA GLY A 61 -1.54 10.86 6.25
C GLY A 61 -2.86 10.75 5.50
N TRP A 62 -2.88 10.16 4.30
CA TRP A 62 -4.12 9.98 3.51
C TRP A 62 -5.21 9.21 4.27
N LEU A 63 -4.80 8.23 5.11
CA LEU A 63 -5.69 7.46 6.00
C LEU A 63 -6.23 8.29 7.18
N GLY A 64 -5.64 9.45 7.48
CA GLY A 64 -6.14 10.36 8.52
C GLY A 64 -7.45 11.05 8.13
N ASN A 65 -7.80 11.04 6.85
CA ASN A 65 -9.10 11.48 6.38
C ASN A 65 -10.11 10.32 6.49
N SER A 66 -11.16 10.52 7.30
CA SER A 66 -12.18 9.50 7.57
C SER A 66 -12.96 9.08 6.33
N ILE A 67 -13.18 9.98 5.37
CA ILE A 67 -13.88 9.68 4.11
C ILE A 67 -13.05 8.68 3.29
N ASN A 68 -11.77 8.99 3.09
CA ASN A 68 -10.82 8.14 2.36
C ASN A 68 -10.73 6.74 2.99
N LEU A 69 -10.63 6.68 4.32
CA LEU A 69 -10.58 5.44 5.07
C LEU A 69 -11.86 4.61 4.89
N LEU A 70 -13.03 5.25 4.99
CA LEU A 70 -14.33 4.59 4.80
C LEU A 70 -14.50 4.07 3.37
N GLU A 71 -14.11 4.85 2.36
CA GLU A 71 -14.15 4.42 0.97
C GLU A 71 -13.22 3.23 0.71
N LEU A 72 -12.00 3.25 1.26
CA LEU A 72 -11.07 2.14 1.14
C LEU A 72 -11.65 0.86 1.78
N LYS A 73 -12.24 0.97 2.98
CA LYS A 73 -12.91 -0.15 3.67
C LYS A 73 -14.08 -0.74 2.89
N LYS A 74 -14.87 0.08 2.19
CA LYS A 74 -15.96 -0.40 1.34
C LYS A 74 -15.46 -1.20 0.13
N LYS A 75 -14.25 -0.90 -0.34
CA LYS A 75 -13.69 -1.51 -1.55
C LYS A 75 -12.93 -2.79 -1.24
N ASN A 76 -12.01 -2.76 -0.27
CA ASN A 76 -11.13 -3.88 0.02
C ASN A 76 -10.68 -3.88 1.49
N THR A 77 -10.71 -5.05 2.12
CA THR A 77 -10.12 -5.28 3.45
C THR A 77 -8.69 -5.80 3.39
N ASP A 78 -8.34 -6.49 2.31
CA ASP A 78 -7.00 -6.97 2.01
C ASP A 78 -6.28 -6.01 1.05
N LEU A 79 -5.04 -5.65 1.35
CA LEU A 79 -4.28 -4.66 0.59
C LEU A 79 -2.83 -5.09 0.35
N TYR A 80 -2.32 -4.81 -0.85
CA TYR A 80 -0.88 -4.76 -1.12
C TYR A 80 -0.36 -3.33 -1.00
N LEU A 81 0.81 -3.20 -0.39
CA LEU A 81 1.56 -1.94 -0.35
C LEU A 81 2.36 -1.77 -1.64
N VAL A 82 2.11 -0.69 -2.37
CA VAL A 82 2.84 -0.37 -3.60
C VAL A 82 4.05 0.50 -3.27
N ILE A 83 5.25 -0.01 -3.60
CA ILE A 83 6.52 0.70 -3.50
C ILE A 83 6.86 1.38 -4.83
N ALA A 84 7.31 2.63 -4.73
CA ALA A 84 7.82 3.45 -5.83
C ALA A 84 9.34 3.37 -5.88
#